data_AF-A0AAJ2R708-F1
#
_entry.id   AF-A0AAJ2R708-F1
#
_cell.length_a   1.000
_cell.length_b   1.000
_cell.length_c   1.000
_cell.angle_alpha   90.00
_cell.angle_beta   90.00
_cell.angle_gamma   90.00
#
_symmetry.space_group_name_H-M   'P 1'
#
loop_
_entity.id
_entity.type
_entity.pdbx_description
1 polymer ?
#
loop_
_entity_poly.entity_id
_entity_poly.type
_entity_poly.pdbx_seq_one_letter_code
_entity_poly.pdbx_strand_id
1 'polypeptide(L)' 'MEGISIAKLLVIGALIVLLFGTNKLRSLGGDLGAAIKGFKKAMNDDQPANNATSDEPAALNDAQHKKS' A
#
# COMPACT_ATOMS: atom_id res chain seq x y z
N MET A 1 11.29 12.38 29.69
CA MET A 1 11.54 11.22 28.82
C MET A 1 11.45 11.70 27.38
N GLU A 2 12.56 11.70 26.64
CA GLU A 2 12.50 12.02 25.22
C GLU A 2 11.71 10.93 24.49
N GLY A 3 10.50 11.26 24.06
CA GLY A 3 9.69 10.37 23.25
C GLY A 3 10.29 10.16 21.86
N ILE A 4 9.93 9.04 21.22
CA ILE A 4 10.23 8.80 19.82
C ILE A 4 9.43 9.81 19.00
N SER A 5 10.12 10.84 18.49
CA SER A 5 9.52 11.83 17.60
C SER A 5 9.48 11.28 16.17
N ILE A 6 8.43 11.64 15.42
CA ILE A 6 8.27 11.31 14.00
C ILE A 6 9.49 11.72 13.17
N ALA A 7 10.13 12.85 13.50
CA ALA A 7 11.36 13.27 12.82
C ALA A 7 12.51 12.27 12.99
N LYS A 8 12.66 11.66 14.17
CA LYS A 8 13.68 10.64 14.43
C LYS A 8 13.42 9.38 13.59
N LEU A 9 12.16 8.97 13.46
CA LEU A 9 11.76 7.82 12.63
C LEU A 9 12.07 8.03 11.14
N LEU A 10 11.86 9.25 10.60
CA LEU A 10 12.18 9.55 9.21
C LEU A 10 13.69 9.48 8.93
N VAL A 11 14.53 9.98 9.84
CA VAL A 11 15.99 9.89 9.71
C VAL A 11 16.45 8.43 9.70
N ILE A 12 15.91 7.61 10.61
CA ILE A 12 16.23 6.18 10.67
C ILE A 12 15.73 5.46 9.40
N GLY A 13 14.51 5.78 8.94
CA GLY A 13 13.94 5.21 7.71
C GLY A 13 14.78 5.55 6.48
N ALA A 14 15.28 6.78 6.37
CA ALA A 14 16.16 7.19 5.27
C ALA A 14 17.47 6.38 5.26
N LEU A 15 18.06 6.10 6.43
CA LEU A 15 19.24 5.25 6.53
C LEU A 15 18.95 3.81 6.09
N ILE A 16 17.81 3.24 6.49
CA ILE A 16 17.42 1.90 6.07
C ILE A 16 17.25 1.85 4.54
N VAL A 17 16.60 2.86 3.95
CA VAL A 17 16.45 2.96 2.49
C VAL A 17 17.81 3.05 1.80
N LEU A 18 18.77 3.80 2.36
CA LEU A 18 20.10 3.96 1.79
C LEU A 18 20.94 2.67 1.89
N LEU A 19 20.82 1.92 3.00
CA LEU A 19 21.56 0.67 3.22
C LEU A 19 21.02 -0.49 2.39
N PHE A 20 19.70 -0.66 2.36
CA PHE A 20 19.04 -1.78 1.69
C PHE A 20 18.67 -1.48 0.23
N GLY A 21 18.67 -0.20 -0.15
CA GLY A 21 18.18 0.28 -1.44
C GLY A 21 16.65 0.23 -1.53
N THR A 22 16.09 1.03 -2.45
CA THR A 22 14.63 1.09 -2.68
C THR A 22 14.09 -0.19 -3.33
N ASN A 23 14.91 -0.96 -4.03
CA ASN A 23 14.47 -2.16 -4.75
C ASN A 23 14.02 -3.29 -3.79
N LYS A 24 14.80 -3.56 -2.74
CA LYS A 24 14.43 -4.57 -1.73
C LYS A 24 13.25 -4.11 -0.89
N LEU A 25 13.24 -2.83 -0.49
CA LEU A 25 12.13 -2.23 0.26
C LEU A 25 10.82 -2.20 -0.55
N ARG A 26 10.87 -2.01 -1.87
CA ARG A 26 9.68 -2.07 -2.74
C ARG A 26 9.06 -3.46 -2.72
N SER A 27 9.85 -4.50 -2.93
CA SER A 27 9.34 -5.88 -2.95
C SER A 27 8.71 -6.27 -1.62
N LEU A 28 9.45 -6.09 -0.51
CA LEU A 28 8.98 -6.41 0.83
C LEU A 28 7.83 -5.49 1.28
N GLY A 29 7.89 -4.21 0.92
CA GLY A 29 6.85 -3.24 1.24
C GLY A 29 5.54 -3.48 0.50
N GLY A 30 5.59 -4.04 -0.73
CA GLY A 30 4.40 -4.46 -1.47
C GLY A 30 3.65 -5.57 -0.74
N ASP A 31 4.35 -6.63 -0.34
CA ASP A 31 3.77 -7.79 0.34
C ASP A 31 3.24 -7.42 1.74
N LEU A 32 4.04 -6.71 2.53
CA LEU A 32 3.64 -6.22 3.85
C LEU A 32 2.50 -5.19 3.76
N GLY A 33 2.55 -4.32 2.76
CA GLY A 33 1.50 -3.33 2.50
C GLY A 33 0.17 -3.97 2.14
N ALA A 34 0.18 -5.02 1.31
CA ALA A 34 -1.02 -5.79 0.97
C ALA A 34 -1.62 -6.48 2.21
N ALA A 35 -0.80 -7.10 3.05
CA ALA A 35 -1.24 -7.72 4.30
C ALA A 35 -1.87 -6.71 5.28
N ILE A 36 -1.21 -5.55 5.47
CA ILE A 36 -1.72 -4.48 6.35
C ILE A 36 -2.99 -3.86 5.77
N LYS A 37 -3.12 -3.73 4.44
CA LYS A 37 -4.34 -3.23 3.78
C LYS A 37 -5.52 -4.16 4.01
N GLY A 38 -5.32 -5.48 3.88
CA GLY A 38 -6.34 -6.48 4.20
C GLY A 38 -6.74 -6.45 5.68
N PHE A 39 -5.76 -6.34 6.58
CA PHE A 39 -6.01 -6.22 8.01
C PHE A 39 -6.80 -4.95 8.37
N LYS A 40 -6.40 -3.78 7.82
CA LYS A 40 -7.14 -2.53 8.01
C LYS A 40 -8.56 -2.65 7.46
N LYS A 41 -8.75 -3.27 6.30
CA LYS A 41 -10.09 -3.45 5.71
C LYS A 41 -10.98 -4.31 6.60
N ALA A 42 -10.50 -5.45 7.10
CA ALA A 42 -11.24 -6.30 8.03
C ALA A 42 -11.59 -5.57 9.34
N MET A 43 -10.67 -4.78 9.91
CA MET A 43 -10.95 -3.96 11.10
C MET A 43 -11.98 -2.85 10.86
N ASN A 44 -12.11 -2.33 9.62
CA ASN A 44 -13.10 -1.30 9.29
C ASN A 44 -14.45 -1.90 8.88
N ASP A 45 -14.50 -3.14 8.36
CA ASP A 45 -15.76 -3.83 8.04
C ASP A 45 -16.59 -4.15 9.30
N ASP A 46 -15.96 -4.27 10.48
CA ASP A 46 -16.65 -4.39 11.77
C ASP A 46 -17.25 -3.04 12.28
N GLN A 47 -17.04 -1.93 11.56
CA GLN A 47 -17.60 -0.62 11.86
C GLN A 47 -18.65 -0.22 10.79
N PRO A 48 -19.89 0.16 11.16
CA PRO A 48 -20.93 0.46 10.16
C PRO A 48 -20.56 1.69 9.31
N ALA A 49 -20.25 1.38 8.04
CA ALA A 49 -20.23 2.21 6.83
C ALA A 49 -19.40 3.51 6.81
N ASN A 50 -18.26 3.45 6.11
CA ASN A 50 -17.93 4.50 5.13
C ASN A 50 -17.11 3.92 3.96
N ASN A 51 -17.81 3.71 2.84
CA ASN A 51 -17.24 3.23 1.59
C ASN A 51 -16.24 4.25 1.02
N ALA A 52 -14.96 3.87 0.98
CA ALA A 52 -13.98 4.44 0.07
C ALA A 52 -13.20 3.31 -0.60
N THR A 53 -13.86 2.64 -1.55
CA THR A 53 -13.19 1.83 -2.58
C THR A 53 -12.56 2.77 -3.58
N SER A 54 -11.23 2.84 -3.58
CA SER A 54 -10.46 3.19 -4.76
C SER A 54 -9.56 2.00 -5.04
N ASP A 55 -9.98 1.15 -5.98
CA ASP A 55 -9.17 0.25 -6.80
C ASP A 55 -10.10 -0.38 -7.84
N GLU A 56 -10.53 0.42 -8.82
CA GLU A 56 -10.95 -0.10 -10.12
C GLU A 56 -9.71 -0.08 -11.03
N PRO A 57 -9.21 -1.23 -11.51
CA PRO A 57 -8.30 -1.23 -12.63
C PRO A 57 -9.11 -0.98 -13.90
N ALA A 58 -8.96 0.23 -14.46
CA ALA A 58 -9.42 0.57 -15.80
C ALA A 58 -8.69 -0.30 -16.84
N ALA A 59 -9.16 -1.53 -17.03
CA ALA A 59 -8.85 -2.35 -18.20
C ALA A 59 -9.94 -2.06 -19.24
N LEU A 60 -9.63 -1.15 -20.17
CA LEU A 60 -10.40 -0.95 -21.38
C LEU A 60 -10.54 -2.30 -22.10
N ASN A 61 -11.76 -2.81 -22.13
CA ASN A 61 -12.14 -4.02 -22.85
C ASN A 61 -11.73 -3.92 -24.32
N ASP A 62 -11.05 -4.96 -24.79
CA ASP A 62 -10.85 -5.33 -26.18
C ASP A 62 -12.15 -5.20 -26.99
N ALA A 63 -12.22 -4.18 -27.85
CA ALA A 63 -13.22 -4.10 -28.92
C ALA A 63 -12.62 -4.64 -30.22
N GLN A 64 -12.38 -5.95 -30.27
CA GLN A 64 -12.16 -6.73 -31.49
C GLN A 64 -13.04 -7.99 -31.46
N HIS A 65 -14.34 -7.81 -31.70
CA HIS A 65 -15.17 -8.90 -32.23
C HIS A 65 -15.99 -8.42 -33.43
N LYS A 66 -15.45 -8.74 -34.61
CA LYS A 66 -16.15 -9.35 -35.74
C LYS A 66 -16.95 -8.42 -36.67
N LYS A 67 -16.18 -7.87 -37.62
CA LYS A 67 -16.54 -7.82 -39.04
C LYS A 67 -16.72 -9.26 -39.55
N SER A 68 -17.94 -9.75 -39.69
CA SER A 68 -18.38 -10.80 -40.65
C SER A 68 -19.88 -11.03 -40.54
#